data_AF-A0A7J6PF99-F1
#
_entry.id   AF-A0A7J6PF99-F1
#
_cell.length_a   1.000
_cell.length_b   1.000
_cell.length_c   1.000
_cell.angle_alpha   90.00
_cell.angle_beta   90.00
_cell.angle_gamma   90.00
#
_symmetry.space_group_name_H-M   'P 1'
#
loop_
_entity.id
_entity.type
_entity.pdbx_description
1 polymer ?
#
loop_
_entity_poly.entity_id
_entity_poly.type
_entity_poly.pdbx_seq_one_letter_code
_entity_poly.pdbx_strand_id
1 'polypeptide(L)'
;MSLSTTVPPSGRKWIPYLKRAEELDNQYPLVSFYCRLYVAESLMAARQQAGYDKALDGTLVSLLDVCEKEKAQLGQALEDGPRKLEDFCISVFGHADNEDRSGEITSATSMKFYVASLFFDVLEGVQVDDKGTLPPDLEEKRKYAKFKAVYINKCLKEGSTPQPGPPGSSETSESTAAPQPPKASAPSSGPRGAFHYSDDGPATSTTGVPSDESTTAAPASTSATSGSFNYAVSLNSSGATTVEAPPGEKGGQEAVSGRPERSGMNSHESAAVPQKRPTPTQMQEAKKKCHHAASAIDFDDRATAIKLLTEAIALLQGRGGS
;
A
#
# COMPACT_ATOMS: atom_id res chain seq x y z
N MET A 1 -10.56 -15.78 -19.50
CA MET A 1 -10.08 -16.84 -18.58
C MET A 1 -9.02 -16.22 -17.69
N SER A 2 -8.96 -16.59 -16.41
CA SER A 2 -7.97 -16.07 -15.47
C SER A 2 -6.61 -16.73 -15.71
N LEU A 3 -5.63 -15.97 -16.15
CA LEU A 3 -4.27 -16.43 -16.45
C LEU A 3 -3.55 -16.89 -15.18
N SER A 4 -3.92 -16.37 -14.00
CA SER A 4 -3.30 -16.75 -12.72
C SER A 4 -3.60 -18.20 -12.30
N THR A 5 -4.69 -18.79 -12.81
CA THR A 5 -5.13 -20.17 -12.47
C THR A 5 -4.57 -21.25 -13.39
N THR A 6 -4.08 -20.87 -14.57
CA THR A 6 -3.57 -21.81 -15.58
C THR A 6 -2.06 -21.99 -15.51
N VAL A 7 -1.38 -21.36 -14.56
CA VAL A 7 0.07 -21.40 -14.41
C VAL A 7 0.52 -22.77 -13.87
N PRO A 8 1.43 -23.48 -14.55
CA PRO A 8 2.05 -24.71 -14.05
C PRO A 8 2.71 -24.55 -12.66
N PRO A 9 2.87 -25.62 -11.87
CA PRO A 9 3.48 -25.55 -10.54
C PRO A 9 4.87 -24.91 -10.48
N SER A 10 5.67 -25.09 -11.54
CA SER A 10 7.00 -24.48 -11.72
C SER A 10 6.94 -22.94 -11.80
N GLY A 11 5.78 -22.38 -12.16
CA GLY A 11 5.54 -20.95 -12.27
C GLY A 11 4.88 -20.28 -11.07
N ARG A 12 4.74 -20.97 -9.94
CA ARG A 12 4.01 -20.47 -8.76
C ARG A 12 4.45 -19.07 -8.29
N LYS A 13 5.74 -18.74 -8.45
CA LYS A 13 6.31 -17.43 -8.06
C LYS A 13 5.73 -16.23 -8.83
N TRP A 14 5.17 -16.45 -10.02
CA TRP A 14 4.56 -15.39 -10.85
C TRP A 14 3.06 -15.20 -10.57
N ILE A 15 2.40 -16.17 -9.95
CA ILE A 15 0.97 -16.12 -9.63
C ILE A 15 0.57 -14.86 -8.85
N PRO A 16 1.32 -14.40 -7.82
CA PRO A 16 0.96 -13.20 -7.08
C PRO A 16 0.82 -11.96 -7.98
N TYR A 17 1.70 -11.79 -8.97
CA TYR A 17 1.68 -10.68 -9.91
C TYR A 17 0.48 -10.77 -10.86
N LEU A 18 0.18 -11.97 -11.36
CA LEU A 18 -0.98 -12.19 -12.24
C LEU A 18 -2.30 -11.96 -11.51
N LYS A 19 -2.41 -12.35 -10.23
CA LYS A 19 -3.57 -12.02 -9.42
C LYS A 19 -3.75 -10.51 -9.24
N ARG A 20 -2.66 -9.77 -9.02
CA ARG A 20 -2.72 -8.31 -8.97
C ARG A 20 -3.16 -7.71 -10.28
N ALA A 21 -2.70 -8.22 -11.42
CA ALA A 21 -3.19 -7.78 -12.73
C ALA A 21 -4.71 -7.95 -12.85
N GLU A 22 -5.20 -9.17 -12.59
CA GLU A 22 -6.63 -9.49 -12.69
C GLU A 22 -7.52 -8.63 -11.77
N GLU A 23 -7.05 -8.32 -10.57
CA GLU A 23 -7.75 -7.42 -9.64
C GLU A 23 -7.81 -5.98 -10.12
N LEU A 24 -6.81 -5.54 -10.89
CA LEU A 24 -6.65 -4.16 -11.34
C LEU A 24 -7.23 -3.89 -12.73
N ASP A 25 -7.66 -4.91 -13.48
CA ASP A 25 -8.07 -4.80 -14.88
C ASP A 25 -9.05 -3.66 -15.17
N ASN A 26 -10.05 -3.49 -14.31
CA ASN A 26 -11.11 -2.50 -14.54
C ASN A 26 -10.76 -1.10 -14.00
N GLN A 27 -9.96 -1.03 -12.93
CA GLN A 27 -9.69 0.24 -12.21
C GLN A 27 -8.37 0.87 -12.62
N TYR A 28 -7.34 0.05 -12.86
CA TYR A 28 -5.98 0.45 -13.18
C TYR A 28 -5.45 -0.38 -14.36
N PRO A 29 -6.05 -0.27 -15.57
CA PRO A 29 -5.67 -1.09 -16.73
C PRO A 29 -4.20 -0.94 -17.12
N LEU A 30 -3.62 0.26 -16.95
CA LEU A 30 -2.19 0.52 -17.18
C LEU A 30 -1.29 -0.30 -16.22
N VAL A 31 -1.62 -0.33 -14.93
CA VAL A 31 -0.84 -1.09 -13.92
C VAL A 31 -1.04 -2.58 -14.12
N SER A 32 -2.26 -3.00 -14.46
CA SER A 32 -2.57 -4.39 -14.78
C SER A 32 -1.73 -4.90 -15.96
N PHE A 33 -1.67 -4.13 -17.04
CA PHE A 33 -0.79 -4.38 -18.18
C PHE A 33 0.68 -4.56 -17.76
N TYR A 34 1.21 -3.65 -16.93
CA TYR A 34 2.59 -3.75 -16.48
C TYR A 34 2.87 -4.97 -15.60
N CYS A 35 1.91 -5.40 -14.78
CA CYS A 35 2.03 -6.64 -14.02
C CYS A 35 2.13 -7.86 -14.94
N ARG A 36 1.33 -7.92 -16.02
CA ARG A 36 1.42 -8.99 -17.03
C ARG A 36 2.72 -8.93 -17.82
N LEU A 37 3.12 -7.73 -18.25
CA LEU A 37 4.34 -7.51 -19.00
C LEU A 37 5.57 -7.98 -18.22
N TYR A 38 5.66 -7.60 -16.93
CA TYR A 38 6.72 -8.04 -16.03
C TYR A 38 6.83 -9.57 -15.95
N VAL A 39 5.69 -10.28 -15.85
CA VAL A 39 5.68 -11.75 -15.82
C VAL A 39 6.10 -12.32 -17.18
N ALA A 40 5.62 -11.77 -18.29
CA ALA A 40 6.01 -12.21 -19.63
C ALA A 40 7.52 -12.06 -19.86
N GLU A 41 8.10 -10.92 -19.52
CA GLU A 41 9.54 -10.67 -19.60
C GLU A 41 10.35 -11.58 -18.69
N SER A 42 9.87 -11.81 -17.46
CA SER A 42 10.49 -12.75 -16.53
C SER A 42 10.49 -14.19 -17.06
N LEU A 43 9.40 -14.62 -17.71
CA LEU A 43 9.30 -15.93 -18.35
C LEU A 43 10.22 -16.03 -19.58
N MET A 44 10.31 -14.98 -20.39
CA MET A 44 11.25 -14.92 -21.52
C MET A 44 12.70 -15.02 -21.05
N ALA A 45 13.06 -14.32 -19.96
CA ALA A 45 14.38 -14.42 -19.36
C ALA A 45 14.65 -15.81 -18.79
N ALA A 46 13.66 -16.42 -18.11
CA ALA A 46 13.77 -17.78 -17.60
C ALA A 46 13.93 -18.83 -18.72
N ARG A 47 13.30 -18.62 -19.88
CA ARG A 47 13.39 -19.50 -21.05
C ARG A 47 14.80 -19.64 -21.60
N GLN A 48 15.67 -18.66 -21.36
CA GLN A 48 17.09 -18.70 -21.75
C GLN A 48 17.98 -19.49 -20.77
N GLN A 49 17.45 -19.87 -19.61
CA GLN A 49 18.22 -20.56 -18.58
C GLN A 49 18.13 -22.08 -18.73
N ALA A 50 19.20 -22.78 -18.33
CA ALA A 50 19.17 -24.23 -18.22
C ALA A 50 18.13 -24.67 -17.18
N GLY A 51 17.35 -25.71 -17.48
CA GLY A 51 16.29 -26.20 -16.59
C GLY A 51 14.96 -25.46 -16.69
N TYR A 52 14.77 -24.64 -17.72
CA TYR A 52 13.46 -24.06 -18.02
C TYR A 52 12.40 -25.15 -18.28
N ASP A 53 11.25 -24.99 -17.63
CA ASP A 53 10.10 -25.88 -17.81
C ASP A 53 9.25 -25.44 -19.01
N LYS A 54 9.25 -26.26 -20.07
CA LYS A 54 8.48 -26.02 -21.29
C LYS A 54 6.97 -25.98 -21.06
N ALA A 55 6.46 -26.51 -19.95
CA ALA A 55 5.03 -26.39 -19.60
C ALA A 55 4.61 -24.91 -19.46
N LEU A 56 5.55 -24.00 -19.19
CA LEU A 56 5.29 -22.56 -19.07
C LEU A 56 5.09 -21.87 -20.43
N ASP A 57 5.46 -22.50 -21.55
CA ASP A 57 5.37 -21.87 -22.88
C ASP A 57 3.93 -21.45 -23.22
N GLY A 58 2.93 -22.27 -22.87
CA GLY A 58 1.52 -21.92 -23.09
C GLY A 58 1.06 -20.70 -22.27
N THR A 59 1.59 -20.54 -21.05
CA THR A 59 1.32 -19.36 -20.22
C THR A 59 1.99 -18.12 -20.82
N LEU A 60 3.24 -18.25 -21.27
CA LEU A 60 3.97 -17.16 -21.91
C LEU A 60 3.28 -16.67 -23.19
N VAL A 61 2.88 -17.59 -24.08
CA VAL A 61 2.15 -17.22 -25.32
C VAL A 61 0.86 -16.48 -24.98
N SER A 62 0.06 -17.02 -24.05
CA SER A 62 -1.19 -16.37 -23.64
C SER A 62 -0.97 -14.97 -23.04
N LEU A 63 0.12 -14.78 -22.29
CA LEU A 63 0.47 -13.46 -21.74
C LEU A 63 0.88 -12.48 -22.83
N LEU A 64 1.67 -12.91 -23.82
CA LEU A 64 2.08 -12.06 -24.93
C LEU A 64 0.87 -11.59 -25.74
N ASP A 65 -0.05 -12.49 -26.08
CA ASP A 65 -1.29 -12.15 -26.81
C ASP A 65 -2.13 -11.10 -26.06
N VAL A 66 -2.26 -11.26 -24.73
CA VAL A 66 -3.00 -10.30 -23.89
C VAL A 66 -2.28 -8.97 -23.80
N CYS A 67 -0.95 -8.98 -23.62
CA CYS A 67 -0.15 -7.76 -23.58
C CYS A 67 -0.24 -6.98 -24.89
N GLU A 68 -0.21 -7.65 -26.05
CA GLU A 68 -0.36 -7.00 -27.36
C GLU A 68 -1.73 -6.32 -27.50
N LYS A 69 -2.80 -7.00 -27.06
CA LYS A 69 -4.16 -6.43 -27.06
C LYS A 69 -4.27 -5.22 -26.13
N GLU A 70 -3.78 -5.33 -24.90
CA GLU A 70 -3.84 -4.26 -23.90
C GLU A 70 -3.00 -3.07 -24.32
N LYS A 71 -1.83 -3.31 -24.91
CA LYS A 71 -0.97 -2.27 -25.46
C LYS A 71 -1.72 -1.44 -26.52
N ALA A 72 -2.46 -2.09 -27.41
CA ALA A 72 -3.28 -1.40 -28.41
C ALA A 72 -4.42 -0.58 -27.78
N GLN A 73 -5.02 -1.08 -26.69
CA GLN A 73 -6.10 -0.38 -25.97
C GLN A 73 -5.59 0.83 -25.18
N LEU A 74 -4.41 0.70 -24.56
CA LEU A 74 -3.81 1.76 -23.74
C LEU A 74 -3.28 2.92 -24.61
N GLY A 75 -2.76 2.63 -25.81
CA GLY A 75 -2.31 3.64 -26.75
C GLY A 75 -1.36 4.67 -26.10
N GLN A 76 -1.72 5.95 -26.18
CA GLN A 76 -0.94 7.07 -25.60
C GLN A 76 -0.78 7.00 -24.08
N ALA A 77 -1.61 6.23 -23.37
CA ALA A 77 -1.47 6.10 -21.91
C ALA A 77 -0.11 5.50 -21.49
N LEU A 78 0.55 4.78 -22.41
CA LEU A 78 1.88 4.17 -22.22
C LEU A 78 3.04 5.15 -22.31
N GLU A 79 2.87 6.33 -22.92
CA GLU A 79 3.95 7.32 -23.08
C GLU A 79 4.51 7.77 -21.72
N ASP A 80 3.62 8.05 -20.77
CA ASP A 80 3.96 8.36 -19.37
C ASP A 80 3.81 7.13 -18.44
N GLY A 81 3.78 5.93 -19.01
CA GLY A 81 3.38 4.72 -18.30
C GLY A 81 4.26 4.38 -17.09
N PRO A 82 5.60 4.37 -17.21
CA PRO A 82 6.49 4.08 -16.09
C PRO A 82 6.38 5.10 -14.94
N ARG A 83 6.15 6.38 -15.26
CA ARG A 83 5.94 7.43 -14.26
C ARG A 83 4.61 7.25 -13.51
N LYS A 84 3.53 6.93 -14.23
CA LYS A 84 2.21 6.64 -13.62
C LYS A 84 2.26 5.38 -12.75
N LEU A 85 3.04 4.38 -13.17
CA LEU A 85 3.28 3.18 -12.37
C LEU A 85 4.03 3.53 -11.08
N GLU A 86 5.06 4.37 -11.15
CA GLU A 86 5.78 4.85 -9.96
C GLU A 86 4.86 5.57 -8.97
N ASP A 87 4.06 6.53 -9.45
CA ASP A 87 3.10 7.26 -8.62
C ASP A 87 2.11 6.30 -7.93
N PHE A 88 1.67 5.27 -8.65
CA PHE A 88 0.81 4.22 -8.10
C PHE A 88 1.53 3.40 -7.01
N CYS A 89 2.77 2.94 -7.25
CA CYS A 89 3.58 2.22 -6.27
C CYS A 89 3.77 3.02 -4.97
N ILE A 90 4.08 4.32 -5.10
CA ILE A 90 4.24 5.24 -3.97
C ILE A 90 2.92 5.38 -3.19
N SER A 91 1.79 5.51 -3.89
CA SER A 91 0.47 5.60 -3.25
C SER A 91 0.12 4.33 -2.47
N VAL A 92 0.28 3.13 -3.07
CA VAL A 92 -0.01 1.86 -2.39
C VAL A 92 0.87 1.67 -1.16
N PHE A 93 2.15 2.04 -1.25
CA PHE A 93 3.06 2.03 -0.10
C PHE A 93 2.60 3.00 0.99
N GLY A 94 2.26 4.24 0.63
CA GLY A 94 1.81 5.27 1.58
C GLY A 94 0.55 4.85 2.35
N HIS A 95 -0.38 4.13 1.71
CA HIS A 95 -1.54 3.57 2.41
C HIS A 95 -1.16 2.51 3.45
N ALA A 96 -0.19 1.64 3.14
CA ALA A 96 0.30 0.65 4.09
C ALA A 96 1.06 1.31 5.25
N ASP A 97 1.93 2.28 4.95
CA ASP A 97 2.72 3.02 5.93
C ASP A 97 1.85 3.86 6.86
N ASN A 98 0.80 4.49 6.35
CA ASN A 98 -0.12 5.27 7.18
C ASN A 98 -0.89 4.41 8.19
N GLU A 99 -1.34 3.22 7.78
CA GLU A 99 -1.99 2.26 8.69
C GLU A 99 -1.00 1.67 9.70
N ASP A 100 0.24 1.42 9.28
CA ASP A 100 1.29 0.97 10.21
C ASP A 100 1.59 2.03 11.27
N ARG A 101 1.67 3.30 10.88
CA ARG A 101 1.90 4.44 11.78
C ARG A 101 0.71 4.75 12.67
N SER A 102 -0.53 4.42 12.29
CA SER A 102 -1.70 4.63 13.15
C SER A 102 -1.78 3.63 14.31
N GLY A 103 -0.96 2.58 14.29
CA GLY A 103 -0.85 1.59 15.37
C GLY A 103 -1.90 0.47 15.33
N GLU A 104 -2.87 0.53 14.41
CA GLU A 104 -3.86 -0.53 14.21
C GLU A 104 -3.32 -1.62 13.26
N ILE A 105 -2.17 -2.20 13.63
CA ILE A 105 -1.45 -3.13 12.77
C ILE A 105 -2.12 -4.51 12.81
N THR A 106 -2.58 -4.98 11.65
CA THR A 106 -3.23 -6.27 11.49
C THR A 106 -2.56 -7.11 10.39
N SER A 107 -3.07 -8.34 10.21
CA SER A 107 -2.69 -9.18 9.06
C SER A 107 -2.98 -8.49 7.73
N ALA A 108 -4.00 -7.63 7.68
CA ALA A 108 -4.29 -6.81 6.50
C ALA A 108 -3.13 -5.87 6.20
N THR A 109 -2.61 -5.13 7.19
CA THR A 109 -1.46 -4.22 7.06
C THR A 109 -0.23 -4.94 6.50
N SER A 110 0.06 -6.14 7.02
CA SER A 110 1.13 -7.00 6.49
C SER A 110 0.94 -7.34 5.01
N MET A 111 -0.29 -7.71 4.63
CA MET A 111 -0.64 -7.98 3.24
C MET A 111 -0.48 -6.72 2.36
N LYS A 112 -0.83 -5.53 2.86
CA LYS A 112 -0.65 -4.27 2.11
C LYS A 112 0.81 -4.02 1.78
N PHE A 113 1.71 -4.20 2.75
CA PHE A 113 3.15 -4.09 2.49
C PHE A 113 3.66 -5.17 1.53
N TYR A 114 3.17 -6.40 1.64
CA TYR A 114 3.52 -7.45 0.69
C TYR A 114 3.11 -7.05 -0.74
N VAL A 115 1.88 -6.58 -0.93
CA VAL A 115 1.38 -6.10 -2.22
C VAL A 115 2.17 -4.90 -2.74
N ALA A 116 2.48 -3.91 -1.89
CA ALA A 116 3.33 -2.78 -2.25
C ALA A 116 4.70 -3.27 -2.77
N SER A 117 5.30 -4.27 -2.12
CA SER A 117 6.57 -4.84 -2.56
C SER A 117 6.52 -5.50 -3.93
N LEU A 118 5.39 -6.16 -4.27
CA LEU A 118 5.18 -6.74 -5.60
C LEU A 118 5.11 -5.65 -6.68
N PHE A 119 4.42 -4.53 -6.41
CA PHE A 119 4.37 -3.43 -7.37
C PHE A 119 5.73 -2.77 -7.56
N PHE A 120 6.56 -2.65 -6.51
CA PHE A 120 7.94 -2.20 -6.69
C PHE A 120 8.81 -3.20 -7.47
N ASP A 121 8.58 -4.51 -7.33
CA ASP A 121 9.22 -5.52 -8.19
C ASP A 121 8.82 -5.34 -9.68
N VAL A 122 7.55 -5.04 -9.95
CA VAL A 122 7.07 -4.71 -11.30
C VAL A 122 7.69 -3.41 -11.80
N LEU A 123 7.74 -2.36 -10.96
CA LEU A 123 8.33 -1.08 -11.31
C LEU A 123 9.80 -1.23 -11.69
N GLU A 124 10.59 -1.96 -10.89
CA GLU A 124 11.99 -2.27 -11.18
C GLU A 124 12.17 -2.97 -12.53
N GLY A 125 11.25 -3.88 -12.89
CA GLY A 125 11.31 -4.58 -14.17
C GLY A 125 10.98 -3.71 -15.38
N VAL A 126 10.04 -2.76 -15.22
CA VAL A 126 9.49 -1.94 -16.31
C VAL A 126 10.26 -0.64 -16.53
N GLN A 127 10.75 0.00 -15.47
CA GLN A 127 11.28 1.37 -15.54
C GLN A 127 12.61 1.52 -16.25
N VAL A 128 13.24 0.46 -16.74
CA VAL A 128 14.63 0.59 -17.16
C VAL A 128 14.81 0.67 -18.66
N ASP A 129 15.07 1.89 -19.08
CA ASP A 129 15.68 2.22 -20.36
C ASP A 129 17.03 1.50 -20.60
N ASP A 130 17.64 0.81 -19.61
CA ASP A 130 18.87 -0.02 -19.78
C ASP A 130 19.17 -1.04 -18.63
N LYS A 131 18.20 -1.85 -18.16
CA LYS A 131 18.34 -2.84 -17.03
C LYS A 131 19.17 -2.36 -15.81
N GLY A 132 18.56 -1.58 -14.93
CA GLY A 132 19.21 -0.85 -13.85
C GLY A 132 18.32 -0.72 -12.62
N THR A 133 18.97 -0.53 -11.48
CA THR A 133 18.38 -0.48 -10.13
C THR A 133 17.41 0.69 -9.96
N LEU A 134 16.34 0.48 -9.19
CA LEU A 134 15.43 1.55 -8.75
C LEU A 134 16.22 2.72 -8.14
N PRO A 135 15.71 3.98 -8.27
CA PRO A 135 16.24 5.10 -7.51
C PRO A 135 16.36 4.76 -6.01
N PRO A 136 17.40 5.24 -5.30
CA PRO A 136 17.65 4.86 -3.90
C PRO A 136 16.41 4.97 -3.02
N ASP A 137 15.66 6.07 -3.14
CA ASP A 137 14.44 6.33 -2.38
C ASP A 137 13.32 5.31 -2.63
N LEU A 138 13.24 4.72 -3.82
CA LEU A 138 12.25 3.69 -4.17
C LEU A 138 12.73 2.30 -3.75
N GLU A 139 14.02 2.03 -3.90
CA GLU A 139 14.63 0.79 -3.43
C GLU A 139 14.55 0.65 -1.90
N GLU A 140 14.71 1.75 -1.16
CA GLU A 140 14.50 1.78 0.29
C GLU A 140 13.04 1.45 0.66
N LYS A 141 12.06 2.06 -0.02
CA LYS A 141 10.63 1.75 0.18
C LYS A 141 10.32 0.29 -0.13
N ARG A 142 10.89 -0.25 -1.21
CA ARG A 142 10.74 -1.65 -1.59
C ARG A 142 11.30 -2.58 -0.50
N LYS A 143 12.53 -2.34 -0.02
CA LYS A 143 13.14 -3.12 1.06
C LYS A 143 12.33 -3.03 2.35
N TYR A 144 11.88 -1.83 2.69
CA TYR A 144 11.04 -1.60 3.86
C TYR A 144 9.72 -2.35 3.78
N ALA A 145 9.03 -2.31 2.64
CA ALA A 145 7.79 -3.04 2.43
C ALA A 145 7.98 -4.55 2.59
N LYS A 146 9.05 -5.12 2.01
CA LYS A 146 9.39 -6.55 2.19
C LYS A 146 9.67 -6.89 3.65
N PHE A 147 10.46 -6.06 4.33
CA PHE A 147 10.77 -6.23 5.75
C PHE A 147 9.51 -6.19 6.61
N LYS A 148 8.69 -5.13 6.48
CA LYS A 148 7.47 -4.93 7.28
C LYS A 148 6.45 -6.03 7.07
N ALA A 149 6.25 -6.49 5.84
CA ALA A 149 5.34 -7.59 5.55
C ALA A 149 5.71 -8.85 6.35
N VAL A 150 7.00 -9.24 6.35
CA VAL A 150 7.49 -10.40 7.09
C VAL A 150 7.46 -10.17 8.59
N TYR A 151 7.91 -8.99 9.04
CA TYR A 151 7.96 -8.60 10.45
C TYR A 151 6.58 -8.66 11.12
N ILE A 152 5.58 -8.00 10.53
CA ILE A 152 4.22 -7.98 11.07
C ILE A 152 3.66 -9.40 11.15
N ASN A 153 3.80 -10.20 10.10
CA ASN A 153 3.35 -11.59 10.11
C ASN A 153 4.01 -12.43 11.20
N LYS A 154 5.32 -12.22 11.44
CA LYS A 154 6.05 -12.91 12.49
C LYS A 154 5.50 -12.54 13.87
N CYS A 155 5.37 -11.24 14.14
CA CYS A 155 4.83 -10.75 15.41
C CYS A 155 3.43 -11.31 15.69
N LEU A 156 2.53 -11.25 14.71
CA LEU A 156 1.16 -11.76 14.85
C LEU A 156 1.10 -13.28 15.07
N LYS A 157 2.00 -14.06 14.45
CA LYS A 157 2.10 -15.51 14.68
C LYS A 157 2.64 -15.85 16.07
N GLU A 158 3.54 -15.02 16.58
CA GLU A 158 4.15 -15.18 17.91
C GLU A 158 3.29 -14.58 19.03
N GLY A 159 2.17 -13.92 18.70
CA GLY A 159 1.31 -13.23 19.67
C GLY A 159 1.90 -11.93 20.22
N SER A 160 2.93 -11.37 19.57
CA SER A 160 3.51 -10.08 19.92
C SER A 160 2.93 -8.95 19.08
N THR A 161 2.86 -7.74 19.64
CA THR A 161 2.39 -6.55 18.93
C THR A 161 3.53 -5.97 18.07
N PRO A 162 3.35 -5.82 16.76
CA PRO A 162 4.35 -5.17 15.91
C PRO A 162 4.53 -3.70 16.32
N GLN A 163 5.76 -3.19 16.24
CA GLN A 163 6.05 -1.77 16.48
C GLN A 163 5.60 -0.92 15.27
N PRO A 164 4.83 0.16 15.49
CA PRO A 164 4.48 1.15 14.47
C PRO A 164 5.68 1.89 13.90
N GLY A 165 5.60 2.22 12.62
CA GLY A 165 6.59 3.03 11.91
C GLY A 165 7.93 2.31 11.66
N PRO A 166 8.92 3.03 11.10
CA PRO A 166 10.24 2.47 10.86
C PRO A 166 11.00 2.12 12.16
N PRO A 167 11.91 1.14 12.13
CA PRO A 167 12.71 0.78 13.29
C PRO A 167 13.44 2.00 13.86
N GLY A 168 13.16 2.34 15.13
CA GLY A 168 13.74 3.51 15.80
C GLY A 168 12.86 4.77 15.79
N SER A 169 11.72 4.78 15.09
CA SER A 169 10.74 5.87 15.17
C SER A 169 9.85 5.77 16.42
N SER A 170 10.46 5.57 17.59
CA SER A 170 9.77 5.62 18.88
C SER A 170 9.27 7.05 19.16
N GLU A 171 8.35 7.56 18.35
CA GLU A 171 7.54 8.69 18.75
C GLU A 171 6.62 8.16 19.82
N THR A 172 6.94 8.55 21.05
CA THR A 172 6.16 8.42 22.26
C THR A 172 4.70 8.72 21.94
N SER A 173 3.89 7.68 21.74
CA SER A 173 2.45 7.76 21.95
C SER A 173 2.25 7.97 23.45
N GLU A 174 2.46 9.20 23.91
CA GLU A 174 2.10 9.67 25.23
C GLU A 174 0.58 9.70 25.27
N SER A 175 -0.02 8.55 25.54
CA SER A 175 -1.37 8.50 26.07
C SER A 175 -1.31 9.21 27.40
N THR A 176 -1.72 10.48 27.42
CA THR A 176 -1.94 11.30 28.62
C THR A 176 -2.92 10.57 29.55
N ALA A 177 -2.39 9.69 30.38
CA ALA A 177 -3.05 9.20 31.58
C ALA A 177 -2.41 9.94 32.76
N ALA A 178 -3.18 10.88 33.32
CA ALA A 178 -2.77 11.74 34.42
C ALA A 178 -2.24 10.94 35.64
N PRO A 179 -1.26 11.48 36.40
CA PRO A 179 -0.68 10.80 37.55
C PRO A 179 -1.67 10.76 38.73
N GLN A 180 -1.98 9.55 39.24
CA GLN A 180 -2.53 9.39 40.59
C GLN A 180 -1.39 9.14 41.61
N PRO A 181 -1.43 9.77 42.80
CA PRO A 181 -0.36 9.67 43.80
C PRO A 181 -0.37 8.33 44.58
N PRO A 182 0.76 7.96 45.22
CA PRO A 182 1.01 6.62 45.73
C PRO A 182 0.41 6.39 47.12
N LYS A 183 -0.07 5.18 47.39
CA LYS A 183 -0.24 4.67 48.76
C LYS A 183 0.64 3.45 48.98
N ALA A 184 1.58 3.58 49.90
CA ALA A 184 2.36 2.50 50.49
C ALA A 184 1.66 1.93 51.74
N SER A 185 1.74 0.61 51.94
CA SER A 185 2.03 -0.07 53.22
C SER A 185 2.05 -1.60 53.01
N ALA A 186 3.11 -2.25 53.49
CA ALA A 186 3.43 -3.68 53.40
C ALA A 186 2.92 -4.48 54.66
N PRO A 187 3.53 -5.61 55.09
CA PRO A 187 3.39 -6.99 54.61
C PRO A 187 2.95 -7.99 55.73
N SER A 188 2.68 -9.26 55.39
CA SER A 188 2.70 -10.36 56.38
C SER A 188 3.03 -11.73 55.75
N SER A 189 3.74 -12.54 56.52
CA SER A 189 4.60 -13.69 56.26
C SER A 189 3.93 -15.09 56.28
N GLY A 190 4.37 -15.97 55.34
CA GLY A 190 4.47 -17.46 55.22
C GLY A 190 3.65 -18.46 56.07
N PRO A 191 3.97 -19.80 56.07
CA PRO A 191 5.01 -20.52 55.30
C PRO A 191 4.68 -21.97 54.78
N ARG A 192 5.59 -22.52 53.95
CA ARG A 192 6.13 -23.92 53.86
C ARG A 192 5.37 -25.12 53.22
N GLY A 193 6.14 -25.90 52.42
CA GLY A 193 6.02 -27.36 52.16
C GLY A 193 5.99 -27.73 50.66
N ALA A 194 7.09 -27.99 49.95
CA ALA A 194 7.98 -29.18 49.93
C ALA A 194 7.39 -30.46 49.28
N PHE A 195 7.85 -30.73 48.05
CA PHE A 195 8.14 -31.99 47.33
C PHE A 195 7.40 -33.30 47.68
N HIS A 196 6.81 -33.96 46.67
CA HIS A 196 6.99 -35.42 46.47
C HIS A 196 6.66 -35.87 45.04
N TYR A 197 7.50 -36.77 44.51
CA TYR A 197 7.49 -37.40 43.19
C TYR A 197 7.32 -38.92 43.40
N SER A 198 6.54 -39.62 42.58
CA SER A 198 6.51 -41.09 42.37
C SER A 198 5.66 -41.29 41.11
N ASP A 199 6.06 -41.87 39.98
CA ASP A 199 6.89 -43.01 39.58
C ASP A 199 6.31 -44.42 39.84
N ASP A 200 6.01 -45.06 38.69
CA ASP A 200 5.89 -46.47 38.27
C ASP A 200 4.89 -47.51 38.89
N GLY A 201 4.42 -48.41 38.00
CA GLY A 201 3.26 -49.35 38.09
C GLY A 201 3.51 -50.67 38.87
N PRO A 202 3.09 -51.88 38.41
CA PRO A 202 2.36 -52.31 37.20
C PRO A 202 1.32 -53.48 37.41
N ALA A 203 0.90 -54.14 36.29
CA ALA A 203 0.30 -55.50 36.13
C ALA A 203 -1.25 -55.63 36.13
N THR A 204 -1.97 -56.51 35.39
CA THR A 204 -1.78 -57.46 34.26
C THR A 204 -3.17 -58.05 33.88
N SER A 205 -3.30 -58.68 32.70
CA SER A 205 -4.28 -59.73 32.27
C SER A 205 -5.36 -59.27 31.25
N THR A 206 -5.28 -59.67 29.96
CA THR A 206 -5.78 -60.92 29.30
C THR A 206 -7.32 -61.01 29.37
N THR A 207 -8.14 -61.13 28.30
CA THR A 207 -8.19 -62.08 27.16
C THR A 207 -9.33 -61.65 26.21
N GLY A 208 -9.26 -62.01 24.91
CA GLY A 208 -10.47 -62.31 24.11
C GLY A 208 -10.63 -61.61 22.75
N VAL A 209 -10.38 -62.35 21.67
CA VAL A 209 -10.90 -62.18 20.28
C VAL A 209 -11.93 -63.32 20.04
N PRO A 210 -12.84 -63.36 19.01
CA PRO A 210 -12.72 -62.80 17.65
C PRO A 210 -14.03 -62.27 16.96
N SER A 211 -13.89 -61.87 15.68
CA SER A 211 -14.88 -61.77 14.56
C SER A 211 -15.87 -60.59 14.59
N ASP A 212 -16.24 -59.89 13.51
CA ASP A 212 -16.03 -60.03 12.06
C ASP A 212 -16.36 -58.70 11.33
N GLU A 213 -15.91 -58.61 10.08
CA GLU A 213 -16.49 -57.88 8.92
C GLU A 213 -16.51 -56.33 8.78
N SER A 214 -15.75 -55.89 7.76
CA SER A 214 -16.00 -54.86 6.71
C SER A 214 -16.88 -53.62 6.98
N THR A 215 -16.37 -52.43 6.62
CA THR A 215 -16.89 -51.60 5.49
C THR A 215 -16.31 -50.16 5.50
N THR A 216 -15.71 -49.80 4.35
CA THR A 216 -15.41 -48.48 3.75
C THR A 216 -15.01 -47.26 4.60
N ALA A 217 -13.82 -46.76 4.28
CA ALA A 217 -13.30 -45.45 4.59
C ALA A 217 -14.07 -44.30 3.92
N ALA A 218 -14.33 -43.24 4.69
CA ALA A 218 -14.63 -41.91 4.20
C ALA A 218 -13.70 -40.91 4.92
N PRO A 219 -12.84 -40.15 4.21
CA PRO A 219 -12.15 -39.03 4.83
C PRO A 219 -13.06 -37.80 4.77
N ALA A 220 -13.33 -37.22 5.94
CA ALA A 220 -13.99 -35.93 6.08
C ALA A 220 -13.14 -34.83 5.43
N SER A 221 -13.78 -34.11 4.52
CA SER A 221 -13.27 -32.95 3.79
C SER A 221 -12.82 -31.85 4.76
N THR A 222 -11.52 -31.58 4.82
CA THR A 222 -10.99 -30.31 5.32
C THR A 222 -11.19 -29.27 4.23
N SER A 223 -12.19 -28.42 4.39
CA SER A 223 -12.40 -27.25 3.56
C SER A 223 -11.21 -26.30 3.74
N ALA A 224 -10.31 -26.30 2.76
CA ALA A 224 -9.31 -25.25 2.61
C ALA A 224 -10.04 -23.95 2.23
N THR A 225 -10.18 -23.05 3.21
CA THR A 225 -10.63 -21.68 2.99
C THR A 225 -9.59 -20.96 2.13
N SER A 226 -9.77 -21.03 0.82
CA SER A 226 -9.11 -20.15 -0.14
C SER A 226 -9.72 -18.76 0.03
N GLY A 227 -9.15 -17.99 0.97
CA GLY A 227 -9.52 -16.60 1.18
C GLY A 227 -9.07 -15.76 -0.02
N SER A 228 -9.92 -15.63 -1.04
CA SER A 228 -9.88 -14.49 -1.95
C SER A 228 -10.22 -13.24 -1.16
N PHE A 229 -9.21 -12.64 -0.54
CA PHE A 229 -9.33 -11.30 0.04
C PHE A 229 -9.27 -10.30 -1.12
N ASN A 230 -10.46 -9.83 -1.51
CA ASN A 230 -10.63 -8.78 -2.51
C ASN A 230 -9.91 -7.51 -2.05
N TYR A 231 -8.78 -7.20 -2.68
CA TYR A 231 -8.12 -5.92 -2.53
C TYR A 231 -8.69 -4.94 -3.56
N ALA A 232 -10.00 -4.66 -3.46
CA ALA A 232 -10.54 -3.45 -4.05
C ALA A 232 -10.02 -2.30 -3.18
N VAL A 233 -8.85 -1.78 -3.51
CA VAL A 233 -8.39 -0.50 -2.99
C VAL A 233 -9.47 0.52 -3.38
N SER A 234 -10.28 0.92 -2.42
CA SER A 234 -11.21 2.03 -2.60
C SER A 234 -10.41 3.33 -2.58
N LEU A 235 -9.69 3.58 -3.69
CA LEU A 235 -9.07 4.85 -4.02
C LEU A 235 -10.18 5.78 -4.54
N ASN A 236 -11.11 6.17 -3.66
CA ASN A 236 -12.12 7.15 -4.01
C ASN A 236 -11.52 8.55 -3.80
N SER A 237 -10.95 9.11 -4.86
CA SER A 237 -10.68 10.55 -4.93
C SER A 237 -12.01 11.27 -5.16
N SER A 238 -12.53 11.88 -4.09
CA SER A 238 -13.69 12.77 -4.16
C SER A 238 -13.34 13.99 -5.03
N GLY A 239 -13.93 14.09 -6.22
CA GLY A 239 -13.80 15.30 -7.03
C GLY A 239 -14.17 15.14 -8.51
N ALA A 240 -15.38 14.66 -8.82
CA ALA A 240 -15.94 14.84 -10.16
C ALA A 240 -17.44 15.14 -10.05
N THR A 241 -17.75 16.43 -9.90
CA THR A 241 -19.08 16.98 -10.17
C THR A 241 -19.46 16.63 -11.60
N THR A 242 -20.58 15.92 -11.76
CA THR A 242 -21.28 15.71 -13.02
C THR A 242 -21.52 17.05 -13.71
N VAL A 243 -20.82 17.30 -14.81
CA VAL A 243 -21.17 18.36 -15.76
C VAL A 243 -22.09 17.77 -16.82
N GLU A 244 -23.36 18.07 -16.64
CA GLU A 244 -24.42 17.93 -17.65
C GLU A 244 -24.11 18.88 -18.83
N ALA A 245 -24.18 18.36 -20.05
CA ALA A 245 -23.93 19.12 -21.28
C ALA A 245 -25.16 19.97 -21.65
N PRO A 246 -24.99 21.22 -22.15
CA PRO A 246 -26.11 22.03 -22.61
C PRO A 246 -26.34 21.88 -24.13
N PRO A 247 -27.58 22.00 -24.63
CA PRO A 247 -27.85 22.19 -26.04
C PRO A 247 -28.16 23.67 -26.38
N GLY A 248 -27.54 24.16 -27.46
CA GLY A 248 -28.16 25.01 -28.48
C GLY A 248 -28.40 26.50 -28.21
N GLU A 249 -27.53 27.35 -28.79
CA GLU A 249 -27.79 28.76 -29.08
C GLU A 249 -28.87 28.94 -30.17
N LYS A 250 -29.78 29.92 -30.00
CA LYS A 250 -30.20 30.89 -31.03
C LYS A 250 -30.83 32.15 -30.42
N GLY A 251 -30.20 33.30 -30.70
CA GLY A 251 -30.85 34.53 -31.19
C GLY A 251 -31.48 35.51 -30.18
N GLY A 252 -31.17 36.80 -30.35
CA GLY A 252 -32.06 37.90 -29.93
C GLY A 252 -31.36 39.11 -29.32
N GLN A 253 -31.50 40.26 -29.98
CA GLN A 253 -30.95 41.58 -29.67
C GLN A 253 -31.67 42.27 -28.50
N GLU A 254 -30.97 43.17 -27.78
CA GLU A 254 -31.27 44.61 -27.62
C GLU A 254 -30.80 45.21 -26.27
N ALA A 255 -30.45 46.48 -26.36
CA ALA A 255 -29.82 47.32 -25.34
C ALA A 255 -30.83 47.91 -24.34
N VAL A 256 -30.39 48.29 -23.13
CA VAL A 256 -30.52 49.66 -22.57
C VAL A 256 -30.07 49.76 -21.11
N SER A 257 -29.30 50.83 -20.89
CA SER A 257 -28.98 51.63 -19.69
C SER A 257 -29.86 51.52 -18.43
N GLY A 258 -29.22 51.60 -17.26
CA GLY A 258 -29.87 52.06 -16.02
C GLY A 258 -29.13 51.77 -14.71
N ARG A 259 -28.33 52.73 -14.22
CA ARG A 259 -27.96 52.93 -12.79
C ARG A 259 -28.83 54.11 -12.30
N PRO A 260 -29.26 54.22 -11.03
CA PRO A 260 -28.39 54.68 -9.94
C PRO A 260 -28.64 54.03 -8.55
N GLU A 261 -27.82 54.46 -7.59
CA GLU A 261 -27.55 53.99 -6.22
C GLU A 261 -28.64 54.23 -5.17
N ARG A 262 -28.67 53.45 -4.07
CA ARG A 262 -28.38 53.93 -2.69
C ARG A 262 -28.43 52.86 -1.58
N SER A 263 -27.31 52.75 -0.87
CA SER A 263 -27.10 52.75 0.60
C SER A 263 -28.05 51.99 1.58
N GLY A 264 -27.46 51.10 2.38
CA GLY A 264 -27.98 50.65 3.69
C GLY A 264 -27.08 49.58 4.35
N MET A 265 -26.67 49.80 5.59
CA MET A 265 -25.56 49.14 6.31
C MET A 265 -25.78 47.72 6.88
N ASN A 266 -24.64 47.04 7.05
CA ASN A 266 -24.22 46.07 8.08
C ASN A 266 -24.74 44.62 8.09
N SER A 267 -23.82 43.68 7.83
CA SER A 267 -23.41 42.64 8.80
C SER A 267 -22.14 41.90 8.33
N HIS A 268 -21.09 42.01 9.14
CA HIS A 268 -19.99 41.05 9.39
C HIS A 268 -19.77 39.93 8.35
N GLU A 269 -18.76 40.05 7.47
CA GLU A 269 -18.16 38.86 6.86
C GLU A 269 -16.69 39.10 6.52
N SER A 270 -15.85 38.19 7.02
CA SER A 270 -14.39 38.18 6.88
C SER A 270 -14.01 38.16 5.40
N ALA A 271 -13.26 39.18 4.96
CA ALA A 271 -12.83 39.34 3.57
C ALA A 271 -11.98 38.13 3.11
N ALA A 272 -12.61 37.22 2.37
CA ALA A 272 -11.93 36.18 1.62
C ALA A 272 -11.12 36.84 0.49
N VAL A 273 -9.81 36.96 0.70
CA VAL A 273 -8.84 37.31 -0.35
C VAL A 273 -8.85 36.19 -1.40
N PRO A 274 -8.96 36.48 -2.70
CA PRO A 274 -8.89 35.46 -3.73
C PRO A 274 -7.47 34.85 -3.75
N GLN A 275 -7.32 33.62 -3.26
CA GLN A 275 -6.03 32.92 -3.29
C GLN A 275 -5.68 32.55 -4.73
N LYS A 276 -4.66 33.21 -5.27
CA LYS A 276 -4.02 32.86 -6.55
C LYS A 276 -3.38 31.48 -6.39
N ARG A 277 -3.82 30.50 -7.18
CA ARG A 277 -3.21 29.16 -7.17
C ARG A 277 -1.69 29.27 -7.43
N PRO A 278 -0.84 28.58 -6.65
CA PRO A 278 0.60 28.63 -6.83
C PRO A 278 1.00 28.06 -8.21
N THR A 279 1.99 28.67 -8.85
CA THR A 279 2.49 28.23 -10.16
C THR A 279 3.32 26.93 -10.01
N PRO A 280 3.52 26.15 -11.09
CA PRO A 280 4.37 24.97 -11.05
C PRO A 280 5.80 25.24 -10.54
N THR A 281 6.33 26.42 -10.84
CA THR A 281 7.64 26.88 -10.34
C THR A 281 7.63 27.11 -8.83
N GLN A 282 6.58 27.77 -8.30
CA GLN A 282 6.42 27.97 -6.85
C GLN A 282 6.25 26.64 -6.11
N MET A 283 5.59 25.66 -6.74
CA MET A 283 5.46 24.29 -6.21
C MET A 283 6.82 23.57 -6.13
N GLN A 284 7.65 23.68 -7.16
CA GLN A 284 8.99 23.10 -7.16
C GLN A 284 9.90 23.77 -6.12
N GLU A 285 9.83 25.10 -5.99
CA GLU A 285 10.60 25.84 -5.00
C GLU A 285 10.16 25.50 -3.57
N ALA A 286 8.86 25.40 -3.32
CA ALA A 286 8.32 24.95 -2.03
C ALA A 286 8.82 23.55 -1.67
N LYS A 287 8.83 22.60 -2.63
CA LYS A 287 9.37 21.25 -2.41
C LYS A 287 10.86 21.30 -2.02
N LYS A 288 11.66 22.14 -2.67
CA LYS A 288 13.09 22.32 -2.36
C LYS A 288 13.29 22.90 -0.95
N LYS A 289 12.49 23.88 -0.56
CA LYS A 289 12.53 24.49 0.78
C LYS A 289 12.18 23.47 1.87
N CYS A 290 11.18 22.61 1.64
CA CYS A 290 10.86 21.51 2.56
C CYS A 290 12.02 20.50 2.70
N HIS A 291 12.70 20.16 1.61
CA HIS A 291 13.85 19.26 1.66
C HIS A 291 15.02 19.85 2.44
N HIS A 292 15.35 21.13 2.21
CA HIS A 292 16.40 21.81 2.98
C HIS A 292 16.03 22.00 4.46
N ALA A 293 14.74 22.19 4.75
CA ALA A 293 14.26 22.28 6.14
C ALA A 293 14.45 20.95 6.88
N ALA A 294 14.22 19.81 6.20
CA ALA A 294 14.49 18.49 6.77
C ALA A 294 15.97 18.36 7.14
N SER A 295 16.89 18.73 6.25
CA SER A 295 18.33 18.73 6.58
C SER A 295 18.67 19.69 7.73
N ALA A 296 18.05 20.87 7.80
CA ALA A 296 18.28 21.80 8.91
C ALA A 296 17.83 21.23 10.27
N ILE A 297 16.77 20.41 10.29
CA ILE A 297 16.33 19.68 11.49
C ILE A 297 17.36 18.62 11.87
N ASP A 298 17.91 17.88 10.91
CA ASP A 298 18.94 16.85 11.15
C ASP A 298 20.23 17.44 11.77
N PHE A 299 20.53 18.71 11.48
CA PHE A 299 21.67 19.44 12.05
C PHE A 299 21.32 20.30 13.29
N ASP A 300 20.12 20.15 13.85
CA ASP A 300 19.60 20.92 14.98
C ASP A 300 19.62 22.46 14.75
N ASP A 301 19.60 22.89 13.50
CA ASP A 301 19.46 24.30 13.10
C ASP A 301 17.98 24.68 13.03
N ARG A 302 17.39 24.80 14.22
CA ARG A 302 15.97 25.15 14.40
C ARG A 302 15.61 26.48 13.73
N ALA A 303 16.49 27.47 13.76
CA ALA A 303 16.22 28.79 13.20
C ALA A 303 16.08 28.73 11.67
N THR A 304 16.99 28.01 11.01
CA THR A 304 16.94 27.81 9.56
C THR A 304 15.76 26.94 9.14
N ALA A 305 15.44 25.89 9.90
CA ALA A 305 14.27 25.05 9.64
C ALA A 305 12.95 25.84 9.66
N ILE A 306 12.72 26.65 10.71
CA ILE A 306 11.53 27.49 10.83
C ILE A 306 11.43 28.49 9.66
N LYS A 307 12.56 29.11 9.29
CA LYS A 307 12.62 30.05 8.17
C LYS A 307 12.22 29.40 6.84
N LEU A 308 12.82 28.26 6.51
CA LEU A 308 12.57 27.55 5.24
C LEU A 308 11.13 27.05 5.12
N LEU A 309 10.54 26.55 6.22
CA LEU A 309 9.13 26.12 6.25
C LEU A 309 8.17 27.31 6.08
N THR A 310 8.48 28.45 6.70
CA THR A 310 7.68 29.67 6.55
C THR A 310 7.70 30.17 5.10
N GLU A 311 8.87 30.13 4.46
CA GLU A 311 9.02 30.49 3.04
C GLU A 311 8.27 29.50 2.12
N ALA A 312 8.31 28.20 2.41
CA ALA A 312 7.54 27.20 1.67
C ALA A 312 6.03 27.45 1.76
N ILE A 313 5.52 27.76 2.96
CA ILE A 313 4.10 28.10 3.16
C ILE A 313 3.73 29.37 2.38
N ALA A 314 4.58 30.39 2.36
CA ALA A 314 4.34 31.61 1.59
C ALA A 314 4.25 31.37 0.08
N LEU A 315 5.09 30.47 -0.46
CA LEU A 315 5.03 30.05 -1.87
C LEU A 315 3.73 29.31 -2.19
N LEU A 316 3.28 28.41 -1.31
CA LEU A 316 2.04 27.66 -1.48
C LEU A 316 0.79 28.54 -1.36
N GLN A 317 0.85 29.63 -0.59
CA GLN A 317 -0.20 30.64 -0.49
C GLN A 317 -0.18 31.68 -1.61
N GLY A 318 0.74 31.57 -2.59
CA GLY A 318 0.87 32.51 -3.70
C GLY A 318 1.41 33.88 -3.30
N ARG A 319 2.04 33.99 -2.12
CA ARG A 319 2.57 35.23 -1.52
C ARG A 319 4.06 35.47 -1.77
N GLY A 320 4.76 34.53 -2.40
CA GLY A 320 6.19 34.64 -2.73
C GLY A 320 6.41 35.16 -4.14
N GLY A 321 6.65 36.47 -4.27
CA GLY A 321 7.06 37.10 -5.53
C GLY A 321 7.17 38.62 -5.41
N SER A 322 8.38 39.11 -5.11
CA SER A 322 8.87 40.44 -5.48
C SER A 322 10.30 40.29 -5.97
#